data_AF-A0A7T2W1X5-F1
#
_entry.id   AF-A0A7T2W1X5-F1
#
_cell.length_a   1.000
_cell.length_b   1.000
_cell.length_c   1.000
_cell.angle_alpha   90.00
_cell.angle_beta   90.00
_cell.angle_gamma   90.00
#
_symmetry.space_group_name_H-M   'P 1'
#
loop_
_entity.id
_entity.type
_entity.pdbx_description
1 polymer ?
#
loop_
_entity_poly.entity_id
_entity_poly.type
_entity_poly.pdbx_seq_one_letter_code
_entity_poly.pdbx_strand_id
1 'polypeptide(L)'
;MSNITPFKFQDHEITVLTNDSGEPWFIAKEVSGVLGYSEASAMTRTLDDDEKGLQVLQTQGGSQRVIVINESGLYSAILKSERQEARRFKKWVTSEVLPSIRRTGSYAGPASAQMAAPLRDQVDAGILLLRAAAEDLKFAPSAVLGGYQKLENHVGVAGLLPAYAVDAPATAAAGTSEPTKSLAELLKEFGVGISAQAFNKLLMQRGFVEERERPSTKGSGVRKFKVCANLVFGKNLTAPNNPRETQPHWYVSKFAELLDLVMPNKRGPAA
;
A
#
# COMPACT_ATOMS: atom_id res chain seq x y z
N MET A 1 25.82 17.95 8.98
CA MET A 1 26.50 18.57 7.81
C MET A 1 25.41 19.28 7.02
N SER A 2 25.41 20.61 6.95
CA SER A 2 24.29 21.34 6.34
C SER A 2 24.35 21.25 4.82
N ASN A 3 23.31 20.70 4.19
CA ASN A 3 23.19 20.68 2.73
C ASN A 3 22.81 22.07 2.23
N ILE A 4 23.54 22.59 1.24
CA ILE A 4 23.32 23.94 0.68
C ILE A 4 22.61 23.76 -0.66
N THR A 5 21.37 24.24 -0.75
CA THR A 5 20.57 24.18 -1.98
C THR A 5 20.24 25.61 -2.43
N PRO A 6 20.67 26.05 -3.62
CA PRO A 6 20.24 27.34 -4.16
C PRO A 6 18.76 27.26 -4.58
N PHE A 7 17.96 28.21 -4.13
CA PHE A 7 16.56 28.40 -4.49
C PHE A 7 16.42 29.67 -5.34
N LYS A 8 15.93 29.53 -6.56
CA LYS A 8 15.72 30.67 -7.46
C LYS A 8 14.30 31.20 -7.32
N PHE A 9 14.17 32.43 -6.83
CA PHE A 9 12.92 33.18 -6.79
C PHE A 9 12.97 34.34 -7.79
N GLN A 10 12.27 34.20 -8.92
CA GLN A 10 12.36 35.13 -10.05
C GLN A 10 13.82 35.29 -10.51
N ASP A 11 14.37 36.51 -10.44
CA ASP A 11 15.76 36.83 -10.77
C ASP A 11 16.70 36.79 -9.56
N HIS A 12 16.22 36.37 -8.39
CA HIS A 12 17.01 36.32 -7.15
C HIS A 12 17.36 34.88 -6.78
N GLU A 13 18.64 34.63 -6.52
CA GLU A 13 19.11 33.39 -5.92
C GLU A 13 19.14 33.54 -4.40
N ILE A 14 18.43 32.64 -3.72
CA ILE A 14 18.37 32.55 -2.27
C ILE A 14 19.00 31.22 -1.88
N THR A 15 20.01 31.27 -1.04
CA THR A 15 20.70 30.09 -0.51
C THR A 15 19.90 29.52 0.66
N VAL A 16 19.55 28.24 0.54
CA VAL A 16 18.86 27.48 1.59
C VAL A 16 19.83 26.48 2.22
N LEU A 17 19.87 26.49 3.54
CA LEU A 17 20.68 25.63 4.38
C LEU A 17 19.74 24.66 5.09
N THR A 18 19.93 23.36 4.89
CA THR A 18 19.14 22.35 5.60
C THR A 18 19.86 21.93 6.88
N ASN A 19 19.18 22.00 8.02
CA ASN A 19 19.72 21.52 9.30
C ASN A 19 19.62 19.98 9.39
N ASP A 20 20.20 19.38 10.43
CA ASP A 20 20.19 17.92 10.61
C ASP A 20 18.77 17.35 10.88
N SER A 21 17.81 18.21 11.25
CA SER A 21 16.38 17.87 11.40
C SER A 21 15.60 17.93 10.08
N GLY A 22 16.24 18.35 8.97
CA GLY A 22 15.60 18.53 7.67
C GLY A 22 14.86 19.86 7.47
N GLU A 23 14.95 20.78 8.43
CA GLU A 23 14.29 22.09 8.34
C GLU A 23 15.12 23.07 7.50
N PRO A 24 14.47 23.89 6.66
CA PRO A 24 15.14 24.88 5.83
C PRO A 24 15.44 26.16 6.62
N TRP A 25 16.66 26.67 6.44
CA TRP A 25 17.13 27.95 6.93
C TRP A 25 17.62 28.82 5.76
N PHE A 26 17.27 30.09 5.76
CA PHE A 26 17.53 31.02 4.66
C PHE A 26 18.53 32.09 5.07
N ILE A 27 19.43 32.50 4.16
CA ILE A 27 20.37 33.58 4.44
C ILE A 27 19.62 34.92 4.51
N ALA A 28 19.59 35.54 5.69
CA ALA A 28 18.80 36.75 5.94
C ALA A 28 19.19 37.92 5.01
N LYS A 29 20.47 38.02 4.63
CA LYS A 29 20.97 39.06 3.71
C LYS A 29 20.30 38.98 2.34
N GLU A 30 20.19 37.80 1.77
CA GLU A 30 19.58 37.59 0.45
C GLU A 30 18.08 37.85 0.51
N VAL A 31 17.39 37.30 1.52
CA VAL A 31 15.96 37.55 1.76
C VAL A 31 15.68 39.04 1.97
N SER A 32 16.53 39.73 2.73
CA SER A 32 16.37 41.17 2.97
C SER A 32 16.51 41.99 1.69
N GLY A 33 17.37 41.58 0.76
CA GLY A 33 17.50 42.20 -0.56
C GLY A 33 16.24 42.04 -1.41
N VAL A 34 15.66 40.84 -1.44
CA VAL A 34 14.40 40.56 -2.15
C VAL A 34 13.23 41.36 -1.57
N LEU A 35 13.13 41.39 -0.24
CA LEU A 35 12.12 42.17 0.48
C LEU A 35 12.45 43.66 0.56
N GLY A 36 13.58 44.08 -0.02
CA GLY A 36 14.04 45.44 -0.17
C GLY A 36 14.22 46.22 1.13
N TYR A 37 14.68 45.53 2.18
CA TYR A 37 15.24 46.16 3.36
C TYR A 37 16.63 46.71 3.05
N SER A 38 17.02 47.79 3.73
CA SER A 38 18.36 48.38 3.59
C SER A 38 19.48 47.44 4.07
N GLU A 39 19.18 46.61 5.06
CA GLU A 39 20.12 45.66 5.64
C GLU A 39 19.38 44.47 6.26
N ALA A 40 20.08 43.33 6.36
CA ALA A 40 19.55 42.13 7.00
C ALA A 40 19.11 42.40 8.45
N SER A 41 19.85 43.25 9.16
CA SER A 41 19.57 43.55 10.57
C SER A 41 18.23 44.26 10.77
N ALA A 42 17.82 45.12 9.82
CA ALA A 42 16.54 45.82 9.86
C ALA A 42 15.35 44.85 9.75
N MET A 43 15.50 43.80 8.93
CA MET A 43 14.51 42.73 8.82
C MET A 43 14.51 41.86 10.09
N THR A 44 15.68 41.37 10.51
CA THR A 44 15.78 40.37 11.60
C THR A 44 15.48 40.95 12.98
N ARG A 45 15.54 42.27 13.17
CA ARG A 45 15.08 42.95 14.39
C ARG A 45 13.57 42.80 14.64
N THR A 46 12.81 42.51 13.59
CA THR A 46 11.35 42.33 13.69
C THR A 46 10.95 40.87 13.90
N LEU A 47 11.92 39.96 13.92
CA LEU A 47 11.73 38.53 14.07
C LEU A 47 12.03 38.11 15.51
N ASP A 48 11.31 37.11 15.97
CA ASP A 48 11.50 36.54 17.30
C ASP A 48 12.84 35.79 17.38
N ASP A 49 13.30 35.49 18.59
CA ASP A 49 14.64 34.92 18.79
C ASP A 49 14.74 33.47 18.30
N ASP A 50 13.63 32.73 18.24
CA ASP A 50 13.53 31.38 17.68
C ASP A 50 13.43 31.37 16.14
N GLU A 51 13.11 32.50 15.52
CA GLU A 51 12.99 32.65 14.07
C GLU A 51 14.33 32.96 13.38
N LYS A 52 15.38 33.30 14.15
CA LYS A 52 16.69 33.75 13.65
C LYS A 52 17.85 33.03 14.32
N GLY A 53 18.97 32.93 13.62
CA GLY A 53 20.18 32.27 14.10
C GLY A 53 21.45 32.79 13.45
N LEU A 54 22.58 32.36 13.98
CA LEU A 54 23.90 32.63 13.40
C LEU A 54 24.50 31.33 12.87
N GLN A 55 24.91 31.34 11.61
CA GLN A 55 25.57 30.20 10.99
C GLN A 55 26.93 30.63 10.43
N VAL A 56 27.93 29.77 10.60
CA VAL A 56 29.26 29.97 10.00
C VAL A 56 29.26 29.29 8.64
N LEU A 57 29.40 30.08 7.58
CA LEU A 57 29.55 29.59 6.22
C LEU A 57 31.00 29.70 5.77
N GLN A 58 31.50 28.66 5.09
CA GLN A 58 32.76 28.75 4.36
C GLN A 58 32.50 29.42 3.02
N THR A 59 33.07 30.60 2.82
CA THR A 59 33.01 31.35 1.56
C THR A 59 34.41 31.38 0.93
N GLN A 60 34.51 31.84 -0.33
CA GLN A 60 35.82 32.04 -0.97
C GLN A 60 36.73 33.01 -0.19
N GLY A 61 36.16 33.89 0.64
CA GLY A 61 36.87 34.79 1.55
C GLY A 61 37.11 34.23 2.96
N GLY A 62 36.91 32.92 3.17
CA GLY A 62 37.05 32.26 4.47
C GLY A 62 35.73 32.10 5.24
N SER A 63 35.85 31.76 6.52
CA SER A 63 34.71 31.51 7.41
C SER A 63 34.01 32.81 7.79
N GLN A 64 32.77 32.99 7.32
CA GLN A 64 31.94 34.16 7.60
C GLN A 64 30.74 33.78 8.48
N ARG A 65 30.46 34.59 9.49
CA ARG A 65 29.23 34.49 10.29
C ARG A 65 28.12 35.23 9.57
N VAL A 66 27.07 34.50 9.20
CA VAL A 66 25.88 35.06 8.55
C VAL A 66 24.66 34.88 9.45
N ILE A 67 23.72 35.81 9.36
CA ILE A 67 22.41 35.68 10.00
C ILE A 67 21.54 34.82 9.08
N VAL A 68 20.90 33.82 9.66
CA VAL A 68 19.96 32.92 9.00
C VAL A 68 18.59 33.02 9.66
N ILE A 69 17.53 32.77 8.91
CA ILE A 69 16.15 32.75 9.41
C ILE A 69 15.51 31.42 9.04
N ASN A 70 14.64 30.88 9.90
CA ASN A 70 13.87 29.69 9.57
C ASN A 70 12.65 30.04 8.70
N GLU A 71 11.85 29.03 8.34
CA GLU A 71 10.64 29.22 7.54
C GLU A 71 9.59 30.13 8.23
N SER A 72 9.44 30.03 9.55
CA SER A 72 8.57 30.94 10.32
C SER A 72 9.01 32.40 10.15
N GLY A 73 10.29 32.67 10.38
CA GLY A 73 10.87 34.01 10.24
C GLY A 73 10.74 34.57 8.83
N LEU A 74 10.89 33.73 7.80
CA LEU A 74 10.66 34.10 6.41
C LEU A 74 9.21 34.55 6.19
N TYR A 75 8.23 33.77 6.65
CA TYR A 75 6.82 34.14 6.52
C TYR A 75 6.49 35.41 7.33
N SER A 76 6.97 35.52 8.56
CA SER A 76 6.84 36.72 9.40
C SER A 76 7.35 37.98 8.67
N ALA A 77 8.52 37.90 8.02
CA ALA A 77 9.08 39.00 7.24
C ALA A 77 8.24 39.34 6.00
N ILE A 78 7.76 38.33 5.25
CA ILE A 78 6.93 38.54 4.05
C ILE A 78 5.57 39.16 4.43
N LEU A 79 4.94 38.68 5.50
CA LEU A 79 3.63 39.18 5.95
C LEU A 79 3.71 40.65 6.36
N LYS A 80 4.81 41.06 7.01
CA LYS A 80 5.07 42.46 7.44
C LYS A 80 5.51 43.38 6.29
N SER A 81 6.06 42.85 5.20
CA SER A 81 6.58 43.66 4.09
C SER A 81 5.48 44.30 3.24
N GLU A 82 5.67 45.56 2.84
CA GLU A 82 4.75 46.32 1.99
C GLU A 82 5.12 46.32 0.49
N ARG A 83 6.18 45.61 0.09
CA ARG A 83 6.60 45.56 -1.32
C ARG A 83 5.59 44.84 -2.20
N GLN A 84 5.60 45.14 -3.50
CA GLN A 84 4.63 44.59 -4.45
C GLN A 84 4.73 43.05 -4.51
N GLU A 85 5.94 42.51 -4.44
CA GLU A 85 6.24 41.08 -4.44
C GLU A 85 5.63 40.39 -3.21
N ALA A 86 5.85 40.97 -2.02
CA ALA A 86 5.28 40.48 -0.76
C ALA A 86 3.74 40.57 -0.77
N ARG A 87 3.17 41.64 -1.33
CA ARG A 87 1.71 41.78 -1.51
C ARG A 87 1.13 40.72 -2.44
N ARG A 88 1.83 40.36 -3.53
CA ARG A 88 1.41 39.26 -4.43
C ARG A 88 1.39 37.92 -3.68
N PHE A 89 2.44 37.62 -2.93
CA PHE A 89 2.50 36.40 -2.11
C PHE A 89 1.40 36.38 -1.05
N LYS A 90 1.23 37.46 -0.27
CA LYS A 90 0.14 37.62 0.71
C LYS A 90 -1.23 37.36 0.09
N LYS A 91 -1.49 37.97 -1.06
CA LYS A 91 -2.77 37.80 -1.77
C LYS A 91 -2.96 36.35 -2.19
N TRP A 92 -1.98 35.73 -2.81
CA TRP A 92 -2.04 34.32 -3.23
C TRP A 92 -2.31 33.38 -2.04
N VAL A 93 -1.57 33.52 -0.93
CA VAL A 93 -1.78 32.70 0.27
C VAL A 93 -3.19 32.88 0.83
N THR A 94 -3.67 34.11 0.94
CA THR A 94 -4.97 34.43 1.57
C THR A 94 -6.18 34.15 0.68
N SER A 95 -6.07 34.31 -0.64
CA SER A 95 -7.19 34.10 -1.57
C SER A 95 -7.26 32.68 -2.14
N GLU A 96 -6.14 31.96 -2.18
CA GLU A 96 -6.04 30.67 -2.88
C GLU A 96 -5.62 29.53 -1.94
N VAL A 97 -4.44 29.64 -1.32
CA VAL A 97 -3.85 28.55 -0.54
C VAL A 97 -4.69 28.23 0.70
N LEU A 98 -4.88 29.20 1.59
CA LEU A 98 -5.62 28.99 2.85
C LEU A 98 -7.09 28.58 2.60
N PRO A 99 -7.85 29.20 1.68
CA PRO A 99 -9.19 28.74 1.36
C PRO A 99 -9.23 27.33 0.79
N SER A 100 -8.24 26.91 0.00
CA SER A 100 -8.16 25.56 -0.56
C SER A 100 -7.89 24.51 0.51
N ILE A 101 -6.93 24.77 1.40
CA ILE A 101 -6.64 23.90 2.56
C ILE A 101 -7.88 23.80 3.45
N ARG A 102 -8.55 24.93 3.77
CA ARG A 102 -9.76 24.92 4.59
C ARG A 102 -10.88 24.06 4.00
N ARG A 103 -11.05 24.08 2.66
CA ARG A 103 -12.12 23.33 1.97
C ARG A 103 -11.78 21.86 1.75
N THR A 104 -10.54 21.54 1.42
CA THR A 104 -10.14 20.21 0.92
C THR A 104 -9.19 19.46 1.84
N GLY A 105 -8.69 20.10 2.90
CA GLY A 105 -7.66 19.57 3.78
C GLY A 105 -6.24 19.62 3.21
N SER A 106 -6.05 20.08 1.97
CA SER A 106 -4.73 20.14 1.32
C SER A 106 -4.63 21.29 0.30
N TYR A 107 -3.42 21.57 -0.17
CA TYR A 107 -3.19 22.46 -1.31
C TYR A 107 -2.27 21.75 -2.30
N ALA A 108 -2.78 21.52 -3.51
CA ALA A 108 -1.99 21.04 -4.64
C ALA A 108 -1.69 22.25 -5.53
N GLY A 109 -0.41 22.58 -5.69
CA GLY A 109 -0.01 23.64 -6.61
C GLY A 109 -0.43 23.34 -8.06
N PRO A 110 -0.44 24.35 -8.95
CA PRO A 110 -0.87 24.17 -10.34
C PRO A 110 -0.04 23.11 -11.11
N ALA A 111 1.21 22.87 -10.71
CA ALA A 111 2.04 21.80 -11.25
C ALA A 111 1.66 20.39 -10.76
N SER A 112 1.12 20.24 -9.54
CA SER A 112 0.68 18.93 -9.04
C SER A 112 -0.76 18.60 -9.41
N ALA A 113 -1.59 19.60 -9.73
CA ALA A 113 -2.91 19.40 -10.30
C ALA A 113 -2.89 18.71 -11.68
N GLN A 114 -1.77 18.80 -12.42
CA GLN A 114 -1.60 18.14 -13.72
C GLN A 114 -1.09 16.69 -13.63
N MET A 115 -0.61 16.26 -12.46
CA MET A 115 -0.04 14.91 -12.27
C MET A 115 -0.94 13.95 -11.49
N ALA A 116 -1.99 14.44 -10.83
CA ALA A 116 -3.03 13.57 -10.30
C ALA A 116 -4.06 13.33 -11.41
N ALA A 117 -3.90 12.22 -12.15
CA ALA A 117 -4.99 11.73 -12.98
C ALA A 117 -6.26 11.67 -12.09
N PRO A 118 -7.44 12.08 -12.59
CA PRO A 118 -8.70 11.94 -11.86
C PRO A 118 -8.78 10.56 -11.21
N LEU A 119 -9.32 10.46 -9.98
CA LEU A 119 -9.41 9.19 -9.25
C LEU A 119 -10.02 8.07 -10.12
N ARG A 120 -10.99 8.43 -10.98
CA ARG A 120 -11.58 7.55 -11.98
C ARG A 120 -10.56 6.95 -12.95
N ASP A 121 -9.67 7.77 -13.52
CA ASP A 121 -8.66 7.35 -14.48
C ASP A 121 -7.63 6.41 -13.83
N GLN A 122 -7.30 6.66 -12.56
CA GLN A 122 -6.41 5.78 -11.78
C GLN A 122 -7.05 4.41 -11.54
N VAL A 123 -8.35 4.38 -11.23
CA VAL A 123 -9.12 3.14 -11.03
C VAL A 123 -9.25 2.37 -12.34
N ASP A 124 -9.61 3.05 -13.43
CA ASP A 124 -9.77 2.45 -14.75
C ASP A 124 -8.43 1.85 -15.23
N ALA A 125 -7.33 2.58 -15.07
CA ALA A 125 -5.99 2.10 -15.37
C ALA A 125 -5.60 0.89 -14.48
N GLY A 126 -5.90 0.94 -13.18
CA GLY A 126 -5.65 -0.15 -12.25
C GLY A 126 -6.41 -1.44 -12.59
N ILE A 127 -7.68 -1.32 -12.97
CA ILE A 127 -8.50 -2.46 -13.42
C ILE A 127 -7.95 -3.04 -14.72
N LEU A 128 -7.57 -2.18 -15.67
CA LEU A 128 -7.04 -2.61 -16.96
C LEU A 128 -5.71 -3.35 -16.81
N LEU A 129 -4.78 -2.81 -16.02
CA LEU A 129 -3.51 -3.46 -15.68
C LEU A 129 -3.72 -4.79 -14.98
N LEU A 130 -4.61 -4.85 -13.99
CA LEU A 130 -4.88 -6.08 -13.26
C LEU A 130 -5.46 -7.17 -14.18
N ARG A 131 -6.36 -6.81 -15.10
CA ARG A 131 -6.92 -7.75 -16.08
C ARG A 131 -5.87 -8.25 -17.08
N ALA A 132 -5.10 -7.34 -17.67
CA ALA A 132 -4.04 -7.70 -18.60
C ALA A 132 -3.00 -8.62 -17.94
N ALA A 133 -2.52 -8.25 -16.76
CA ALA A 133 -1.57 -9.06 -16.00
C ALA A 133 -2.17 -10.42 -15.59
N ALA A 134 -3.45 -10.47 -15.22
CA ALA A 134 -4.11 -11.72 -14.88
C ALA A 134 -4.18 -12.68 -16.08
N GLU A 135 -4.39 -12.15 -17.28
CA GLU A 135 -4.42 -12.91 -18.52
C GLU A 135 -3.01 -13.37 -18.95
N ASP A 136 -2.07 -12.43 -19.06
CA ASP A 136 -0.70 -12.70 -19.53
C ASP A 136 0.07 -13.62 -18.59
N LEU A 137 -0.10 -13.42 -17.28
CA LEU A 137 0.64 -14.16 -16.24
C LEU A 137 -0.18 -15.30 -15.64
N LYS A 138 -1.41 -15.52 -16.13
CA LYS A 138 -2.34 -16.59 -15.69
C LYS A 138 -2.52 -16.60 -14.17
N PHE A 139 -2.87 -15.46 -13.60
CA PHE A 139 -3.09 -15.35 -12.15
C PHE A 139 -4.21 -16.28 -11.69
N ALA A 140 -4.03 -16.89 -10.52
CA ALA A 140 -5.10 -17.60 -9.85
C ALA A 140 -6.22 -16.62 -9.44
N PRO A 141 -7.51 -17.04 -9.44
CA PRO A 141 -8.64 -16.22 -8.99
C PRO A 141 -8.43 -15.52 -7.65
N SER A 142 -7.74 -16.19 -6.71
CA SER A 142 -7.35 -15.61 -5.41
C SER A 142 -6.39 -14.41 -5.52
N ALA A 143 -5.42 -14.46 -6.44
CA ALA A 143 -4.51 -13.35 -6.70
C ALA A 143 -5.21 -12.17 -7.38
N VAL A 144 -6.15 -12.45 -8.30
CA VAL A 144 -6.97 -11.44 -8.96
C VAL A 144 -7.88 -10.74 -7.95
N LEU A 145 -8.55 -11.49 -7.06
CA LEU A 145 -9.37 -10.94 -5.99
C LEU A 145 -8.55 -10.05 -5.05
N GLY A 146 -7.35 -10.47 -4.67
CA GLY A 146 -6.46 -9.65 -3.83
C GLY A 146 -6.06 -8.33 -4.51
N GLY A 147 -5.92 -8.31 -5.84
CA GLY A 147 -5.72 -7.08 -6.61
C GLY A 147 -6.94 -6.15 -6.53
N TYR A 148 -8.14 -6.70 -6.71
CA TYR A 148 -9.38 -5.93 -6.62
C TYR A 148 -9.66 -5.38 -5.21
N GLN A 149 -9.40 -6.16 -4.15
CA GLN A 149 -9.53 -5.69 -2.76
C GLN A 149 -8.55 -4.54 -2.44
N LYS A 150 -7.34 -4.56 -3.00
CA LYS A 150 -6.40 -3.44 -2.88
C LYS A 150 -6.91 -2.19 -3.58
N LEU A 151 -7.54 -2.35 -4.75
CA LEU A 151 -8.21 -1.25 -5.44
C LEU A 151 -9.38 -0.69 -4.62
N GLU A 152 -10.25 -1.52 -4.05
CA GLU A 152 -11.34 -1.05 -3.16
C GLU A 152 -10.84 -0.19 -2.01
N ASN A 153 -9.78 -0.64 -1.34
CA ASN A 153 -9.19 0.09 -0.22
C ASN A 153 -8.56 1.42 -0.67
N HIS A 154 -7.99 1.45 -1.87
CA HIS A 154 -7.42 2.68 -2.44
C HIS A 154 -8.48 3.72 -2.78
N VAL A 155 -9.67 3.28 -3.20
CA VAL A 155 -10.80 4.15 -3.59
C VAL A 155 -11.70 4.49 -2.39
N GLY A 156 -11.53 3.80 -1.26
CA GLY A 156 -12.35 4.00 -0.06
C GLY A 156 -13.71 3.30 -0.10
N VAL A 157 -13.87 2.30 -0.98
CA VAL A 157 -15.13 1.53 -1.16
C VAL A 157 -14.97 0.10 -0.65
N ALA A 158 -14.47 -0.03 0.58
CA ALA A 158 -14.19 -1.34 1.17
C ALA A 158 -15.47 -2.16 1.42
N GLY A 159 -15.39 -3.48 1.20
CA GLY A 159 -16.41 -4.43 1.64
C GLY A 159 -17.45 -4.83 0.58
N LEU A 160 -17.24 -4.49 -0.71
CA LEU A 160 -18.10 -5.02 -1.78
C LEU A 160 -17.62 -6.40 -2.25
N LEU A 161 -16.31 -6.67 -2.18
CA LEU A 161 -15.72 -7.93 -2.59
C LEU A 161 -15.71 -8.99 -1.47
N PRO A 162 -15.82 -10.28 -1.84
CA PRO A 162 -15.74 -11.37 -0.88
C PRO A 162 -14.33 -11.49 -0.28
N ALA A 163 -14.23 -12.10 0.91
CA ALA A 163 -12.96 -12.31 1.58
C ALA A 163 -12.03 -13.34 0.89
N TYR A 164 -12.58 -14.22 0.04
CA TYR A 164 -11.82 -15.25 -0.66
C TYR A 164 -12.42 -15.57 -2.04
N ALA A 165 -11.56 -16.02 -2.97
CA ALA A 165 -11.96 -16.52 -4.28
C ALA A 165 -11.93 -18.05 -4.28
N VAL A 166 -12.79 -18.68 -5.08
CA VAL A 166 -12.79 -20.13 -5.26
C VAL A 166 -11.94 -20.47 -6.49
N ASP A 167 -10.82 -21.13 -6.28
CA ASP A 167 -9.99 -21.67 -7.35
C ASP A 167 -10.61 -23.00 -7.85
N ALA A 168 -11.66 -22.90 -8.69
CA ALA A 168 -12.29 -24.05 -9.34
C ALA A 168 -11.77 -24.22 -10.79
N PRO A 169 -11.67 -25.46 -11.31
CA PRO A 169 -11.32 -25.68 -12.72
C PRO A 169 -12.39 -25.08 -13.65
N ALA A 170 -11.97 -24.55 -14.80
CA ALA A 170 -12.84 -23.88 -15.77
C ALA A 170 -14.02 -24.74 -16.28
N THR A 171 -13.95 -26.05 -16.08
CA THR A 171 -14.98 -27.04 -16.45
C THR A 171 -16.02 -27.31 -15.37
N ALA A 172 -15.90 -26.70 -14.18
CA ALA A 172 -16.90 -26.83 -13.12
C ALA A 172 -18.17 -26.02 -13.51
N ALA A 173 -19.16 -26.72 -14.07
CA ALA A 173 -20.46 -26.14 -14.43
C ALA A 173 -21.25 -25.60 -13.22
N ALA A 174 -20.88 -26.01 -12.00
CA ALA A 174 -21.45 -25.50 -10.77
C ALA A 174 -20.57 -24.38 -10.20
N GLY A 175 -21.16 -23.19 -10.09
CA GLY A 175 -20.50 -22.01 -9.52
C GLY A 175 -20.08 -22.18 -8.06
N THR A 176 -19.61 -21.07 -7.49
CA THR A 176 -19.02 -20.84 -6.16
C THR A 176 -19.79 -21.35 -4.93
N SER A 177 -20.91 -22.07 -5.10
CA SER A 177 -21.88 -22.40 -4.05
C SER A 177 -21.91 -23.87 -3.65
N GLU A 178 -21.05 -24.75 -4.18
CA GLU A 178 -21.04 -26.14 -3.70
C GLU A 178 -20.53 -26.22 -2.24
N PRO A 179 -21.34 -26.76 -1.31
CA PRO A 179 -20.96 -26.87 0.09
C PRO A 179 -19.76 -27.81 0.22
N THR A 180 -18.75 -27.35 0.94
CA THR A 180 -17.54 -28.12 1.21
C THR A 180 -17.32 -28.28 2.70
N LYS A 181 -16.85 -29.46 3.10
CA LYS A 181 -16.57 -29.79 4.51
C LYS A 181 -15.17 -30.34 4.66
N SER A 182 -14.68 -30.34 5.90
CA SER A 182 -13.42 -30.99 6.23
C SER A 182 -13.55 -32.51 6.06
N LEU A 183 -12.42 -33.17 5.83
CA LEU A 183 -12.40 -34.64 5.73
C LEU A 183 -12.94 -35.32 6.99
N ALA A 184 -12.64 -34.76 8.16
CA ALA A 184 -13.07 -35.33 9.44
C ALA A 184 -14.60 -35.26 9.62
N GLU A 185 -15.21 -34.15 9.21
CA GLU A 185 -16.67 -33.99 9.23
C GLU A 185 -17.34 -34.96 8.26
N LEU A 186 -16.83 -35.07 7.04
CA LEU A 186 -17.42 -35.96 6.03
C LEU A 186 -17.29 -37.44 6.41
N LEU A 187 -16.16 -37.86 6.97
CA LEU A 187 -16.01 -39.23 7.47
C LEU A 187 -17.00 -39.54 8.61
N LYS A 188 -17.28 -38.56 9.47
CA LYS A 188 -18.27 -38.68 10.54
C LYS A 188 -19.70 -38.76 9.99
N GLU A 189 -20.04 -37.90 9.03
CA GLU A 189 -21.37 -37.85 8.40
C GLU A 189 -21.69 -39.12 7.60
N PHE A 190 -20.70 -39.67 6.89
CA PHE A 190 -20.85 -40.91 6.11
C PHE A 190 -20.62 -42.18 6.94
N GLY A 191 -20.46 -42.06 8.26
CA GLY A 191 -20.29 -43.23 9.15
C GLY A 191 -19.02 -44.05 8.90
N VAL A 192 -17.98 -43.42 8.33
CA VAL A 192 -16.73 -44.10 7.98
C VAL A 192 -15.87 -44.22 9.24
N GLY A 193 -15.77 -45.43 9.79
CA GLY A 193 -15.01 -45.74 11.00
C GLY A 193 -13.47 -45.69 10.86
N ILE A 194 -12.92 -44.76 10.08
CA ILE A 194 -11.48 -44.52 10.02
C ILE A 194 -11.14 -43.05 10.28
N SER A 195 -9.94 -42.79 10.79
CA SER A 195 -9.51 -41.42 11.09
C SER A 195 -9.21 -40.63 9.81
N ALA A 196 -9.36 -39.31 9.89
CA ALA A 196 -8.98 -38.40 8.81
C ALA A 196 -7.50 -38.55 8.40
N GLN A 197 -6.62 -38.92 9.33
CA GLN A 197 -5.20 -39.16 9.03
C GLN A 197 -5.02 -40.44 8.20
N ALA A 198 -5.73 -41.52 8.54
CA ALA A 198 -5.69 -42.78 7.79
C ALA A 198 -6.29 -42.61 6.39
N PHE A 199 -7.41 -41.89 6.27
CA PHE A 199 -8.05 -41.65 4.97
C PHE A 199 -7.18 -40.76 4.07
N ASN A 200 -6.53 -39.74 4.64
CA ASN A 200 -5.55 -38.93 3.91
C ASN A 200 -4.39 -39.77 3.35
N LYS A 201 -3.94 -40.82 4.06
CA LYS A 201 -2.89 -41.71 3.54
C LYS A 201 -3.35 -42.45 2.28
N LEU A 202 -4.61 -42.89 2.25
CA LEU A 202 -5.20 -43.54 1.08
C LEU A 202 -5.40 -42.55 -0.09
N LEU A 203 -5.84 -41.33 0.20
CA LEU A 203 -5.95 -40.26 -0.79
C LEU A 203 -4.60 -39.92 -1.43
N MET A 204 -3.52 -39.88 -0.63
CA MET A 204 -2.17 -39.67 -1.15
C MET A 204 -1.69 -40.86 -2.01
N GLN A 205 -1.97 -42.10 -1.58
CA GLN A 205 -1.62 -43.30 -2.36
C GLN A 205 -2.33 -43.35 -3.72
N ARG A 206 -3.54 -42.82 -3.82
CA ARG A 206 -4.34 -42.78 -5.05
C ARG A 206 -4.24 -41.45 -5.82
N GLY A 207 -3.35 -40.54 -5.40
CA GLY A 207 -3.07 -39.29 -6.11
C GLY A 207 -4.14 -38.19 -5.99
N PHE A 208 -5.09 -38.31 -5.05
CA PHE A 208 -6.09 -37.26 -4.81
C PHE A 208 -5.55 -36.11 -3.93
N VAL A 209 -4.52 -36.39 -3.13
CA VAL A 209 -3.84 -35.41 -2.27
C VAL A 209 -2.34 -35.47 -2.49
N GLU A 210 -1.72 -34.30 -2.58
CA GLU A 210 -0.27 -34.13 -2.63
C GLU A 210 0.26 -33.43 -1.38
N GLU A 211 1.50 -33.71 -1.02
CA GLU A 211 2.23 -32.97 0.00
C GLU A 211 3.10 -31.91 -0.67
N ARG A 212 2.96 -30.66 -0.23
CA ARG A 212 3.75 -29.51 -0.69
C ARG A 212 4.53 -28.91 0.45
N GLU A 213 5.58 -28.19 0.10
CA GLU A 213 6.56 -27.63 1.00
C GLU A 213 6.61 -26.12 0.91
N ARG A 214 6.79 -25.43 2.05
CA ARG A 214 7.00 -23.98 2.10
C ARG A 214 8.00 -23.57 3.17
N PRO A 215 8.70 -22.43 2.99
CA PRO A 215 9.60 -21.89 4.02
C PRO A 215 8.85 -21.53 5.31
N SER A 216 9.42 -21.88 6.46
CA SER A 216 8.86 -21.55 7.77
C SER A 216 8.95 -20.06 8.06
N THR A 217 7.88 -19.47 8.60
CA THR A 217 7.86 -18.06 9.05
C THR A 217 8.60 -17.84 10.37
N LYS A 218 8.94 -18.91 11.10
CA LYS A 218 9.54 -18.86 12.46
C LYS A 218 11.00 -19.36 12.53
N GLY A 219 11.69 -19.54 11.39
CA GLY A 219 13.09 -19.98 11.35
C GLY A 219 13.53 -20.53 9.99
N SER A 220 14.78 -20.99 9.88
CA SER A 220 15.28 -21.71 8.70
C SER A 220 14.78 -23.16 8.72
N GLY A 221 13.79 -23.47 7.88
CA GLY A 221 13.19 -24.79 7.81
C GLY A 221 12.00 -24.82 6.86
N VAL A 222 11.60 -26.02 6.46
CA VAL A 222 10.49 -26.24 5.54
C VAL A 222 9.30 -26.82 6.30
N ARG A 223 8.09 -26.33 6.03
CA ARG A 223 6.84 -26.92 6.52
C ARG A 223 6.11 -27.61 5.38
N LYS A 224 5.63 -28.81 5.68
CA LYS A 224 4.81 -29.61 4.79
C LYS A 224 3.32 -29.32 5.02
N PHE A 225 2.57 -29.18 3.94
CA PHE A 225 1.12 -29.02 3.96
C PHE A 225 0.50 -29.84 2.84
N LYS A 226 -0.78 -30.15 2.97
CA LYS A 226 -1.49 -31.01 2.01
C LYS A 226 -2.33 -30.18 1.06
N VAL A 227 -2.39 -30.60 -0.19
CA VAL A 227 -3.24 -29.99 -1.22
C VAL A 227 -4.09 -31.04 -1.89
N CYS A 228 -5.35 -30.71 -2.17
CA CYS A 228 -6.20 -31.45 -3.08
C CYS A 228 -5.59 -31.31 -4.48
N ALA A 229 -5.10 -32.42 -5.02
CA ALA A 229 -4.52 -32.48 -6.36
C ALA A 229 -5.61 -32.68 -7.41
N ASN A 230 -6.67 -33.42 -7.07
CA ASN A 230 -7.81 -33.65 -7.93
C ASN A 230 -8.99 -32.74 -7.56
N LEU A 231 -9.04 -31.57 -8.21
CA LEU A 231 -10.06 -30.54 -7.97
C LEU A 231 -11.49 -30.93 -8.39
N VAL A 232 -11.68 -32.12 -8.98
CA VAL A 232 -13.02 -32.64 -9.27
C VAL A 232 -13.77 -32.96 -7.97
N PHE A 233 -13.07 -33.42 -6.95
CA PHE A 233 -13.64 -33.90 -5.68
C PHE A 233 -13.51 -32.91 -4.52
N GLY A 234 -12.71 -31.86 -4.69
CA GLY A 234 -12.47 -30.90 -3.63
C GLY A 234 -11.80 -29.62 -4.10
N LYS A 235 -11.50 -28.75 -3.14
CA LYS A 235 -10.82 -27.47 -3.33
C LYS A 235 -9.83 -27.21 -2.20
N ASN A 236 -8.89 -26.32 -2.47
CA ASN A 236 -7.86 -25.92 -1.52
C ASN A 236 -8.28 -24.61 -0.83
N LEU A 237 -8.59 -24.68 0.47
CA LEU A 237 -8.92 -23.49 1.26
C LEU A 237 -7.66 -22.94 1.90
N THR A 238 -7.40 -21.65 1.70
CA THR A 238 -6.26 -20.96 2.32
C THR A 238 -6.43 -20.90 3.84
N ALA A 239 -5.36 -21.23 4.57
CA ALA A 239 -5.40 -21.22 6.03
C ALA A 239 -5.57 -19.78 6.55
N PRO A 240 -6.51 -19.53 7.50
CA PRO A 240 -6.76 -18.18 8.03
C PRO A 240 -5.51 -17.49 8.56
N ASN A 241 -4.60 -18.29 9.12
CA ASN A 241 -3.38 -17.80 9.77
C ASN A 241 -2.18 -17.69 8.82
N ASN A 242 -2.26 -18.23 7.59
CA ASN A 242 -1.15 -18.14 6.66
C ASN A 242 -1.61 -18.26 5.19
N PRO A 243 -1.51 -17.17 4.40
CA PRO A 243 -1.95 -17.14 3.01
C PRO A 243 -1.12 -18.04 2.07
N ARG A 244 0.03 -18.55 2.53
CA ARG A 244 0.91 -19.45 1.75
C ARG A 244 0.68 -20.93 2.04
N GLU A 245 -0.40 -21.27 2.74
CA GLU A 245 -0.77 -22.64 3.07
C GLU A 245 -2.24 -22.85 2.79
N THR A 246 -2.54 -23.99 2.18
CA THR A 246 -3.91 -24.40 1.88
C THR A 246 -4.21 -25.73 2.56
N GLN A 247 -5.49 -26.01 2.75
CA GLN A 247 -5.98 -27.27 3.27
C GLN A 247 -7.08 -27.83 2.36
N PRO A 248 -7.04 -29.14 2.04
CA PRO A 248 -8.03 -29.76 1.19
C PRO A 248 -9.39 -29.81 1.90
N HIS A 249 -10.41 -29.31 1.22
CA HIS A 249 -11.82 -29.48 1.55
C HIS A 249 -12.52 -30.22 0.42
N TRP A 250 -13.54 -31.00 0.74
CA TRP A 250 -14.17 -31.90 -0.22
C TRP A 250 -15.63 -31.50 -0.45
N TYR A 251 -16.09 -31.64 -1.70
CA TYR A 251 -17.47 -31.37 -2.06
C TYR A 251 -18.38 -32.41 -1.43
N VAL A 252 -19.39 -31.97 -0.69
CA VAL A 252 -20.35 -32.87 -0.03
C VAL A 252 -21.06 -33.76 -1.05
N SER A 253 -21.42 -33.21 -2.21
CA SER A 253 -22.09 -33.91 -3.31
C SER A 253 -21.28 -35.05 -3.93
N LYS A 254 -19.94 -34.96 -3.90
CA LYS A 254 -19.04 -35.92 -4.57
C LYS A 254 -18.28 -36.82 -3.60
N PHE A 255 -18.50 -36.66 -2.30
CA PHE A 255 -17.77 -37.43 -1.31
C PHE A 255 -18.10 -38.92 -1.35
N ALA A 256 -19.33 -39.30 -1.69
CA ALA A 256 -19.72 -40.70 -1.89
C ALA A 256 -18.91 -41.39 -3.00
N GLU A 257 -18.80 -40.73 -4.17
CA GLU A 257 -17.99 -41.22 -5.28
C GLU A 257 -16.50 -41.30 -4.91
N LEU A 258 -15.99 -40.30 -4.19
CA LEU A 258 -14.63 -40.33 -3.66
C LEU A 258 -14.40 -41.50 -2.69
N LEU A 259 -15.38 -41.81 -1.83
CA LEU A 259 -15.30 -42.97 -0.93
C LEU A 259 -15.20 -44.27 -1.72
N ASP A 260 -16.00 -44.46 -2.76
CA ASP A 260 -15.94 -45.67 -3.60
C ASP A 260 -14.60 -45.78 -4.34
N LEU A 261 -14.12 -44.64 -4.87
CA LEU A 261 -12.83 -44.55 -5.55
C LEU A 261 -11.62 -44.68 -4.64
N VAL A 262 -11.77 -44.57 -3.31
CA VAL A 262 -10.68 -44.67 -2.32
C VAL A 262 -10.79 -45.94 -1.47
N MET A 263 -12.01 -46.45 -1.28
CA MET A 263 -12.37 -47.61 -0.45
C MET A 263 -13.45 -48.49 -1.12
N PRO A 264 -13.12 -49.19 -2.22
CA PRO A 264 -14.11 -49.97 -2.98
C PRO A 264 -14.76 -51.14 -2.21
N ASN A 265 -14.26 -51.51 -1.02
CA ASN A 265 -14.72 -52.67 -0.24
C ASN A 265 -15.52 -52.35 1.03
N LYS A 266 -15.94 -51.10 1.26
CA LYS A 266 -16.88 -50.73 2.34
C LYS A 266 -18.17 -50.18 1.75
N ARG A 267 -19.08 -51.05 1.33
CA ARG A 267 -20.49 -50.66 1.13
C ARG A 267 -21.06 -50.19 2.48
N GLY A 268 -21.33 -48.90 2.62
CA GLY A 268 -22.35 -48.40 3.56
C GLY A 268 -23.75 -48.77 3.04
N PRO A 269 -24.76 -48.86 3.92
CA PRO A 269 -26.06 -49.45 3.57
C PRO A 269 -26.78 -48.65 2.48
N ALA A 270 -27.51 -49.39 1.64
CA ALA A 270 -28.33 -48.86 0.56
C ALA A 270 -29.48 -47.99 1.10
N ALA A 271 -29.75 -46.91 0.35
CA ALA A 271 -30.97 -46.09 0.28
C ALA A 271 -31.51 -45.48 1.58
#